data_AF-A0A537QYL7-F1
#
_entry.id   AF-A0A537QYL7-F1
#
_cell.length_a   1.000
_cell.length_b   1.000
_cell.length_c   1.000
_cell.angle_alpha   90.00
_cell.angle_beta   90.00
_cell.angle_gamma   90.00
#
_symmetry.space_group_name_H-M   'P 1'
#
loop_
_entity.id
_entity.type
_entity.pdbx_description
1 polymer ?
#
loop_
_entity_poly.entity_id
_entity_poly.type
_entity_poly.pdbx_seq_one_letter_code
_entity_poly.pdbx_strand_id
1 'polypeptide(L)'
;MFSCSATFALACQIAVWLGNANTTLLPPYWRFEQHHIKAIIDTAYEESTFRPCIKSRDGSVGLWQWRGSRREDLHAKANTPSTICVPAESQVRFMIDELLTRREAPAFFAARDYQTARSIFVRGFEVRRMDLIRRAGL
;
A
#
# COMPACT_ATOMS: atom_id res chain seq x y z
N MET A 1 27.69 2.18 -17.13
CA MET A 1 26.82 3.20 -16.51
C MET A 1 25.63 2.47 -15.91
N PHE A 2 25.51 2.42 -14.58
CA PHE A 2 24.35 1.83 -13.92
C PHE A 2 23.18 2.81 -14.05
N SER A 3 22.22 2.52 -14.93
CA SER A 3 20.92 3.20 -14.86
C SER A 3 20.23 2.69 -13.61
N CYS A 4 20.11 3.52 -12.57
CA CYS A 4 19.15 3.26 -11.50
C CYS A 4 17.80 3.03 -12.18
N SER A 5 17.26 1.81 -12.13
CA SER A 5 15.94 1.56 -12.70
C SER A 5 14.95 2.46 -11.97
N ALA A 6 14.04 3.12 -12.69
CA ALA A 6 12.99 3.96 -12.10
C ALA A 6 12.22 3.21 -10.98
N THR A 7 12.18 1.88 -11.08
CA THR A 7 11.71 0.90 -10.10
C THR A 7 12.40 1.02 -8.73
N PHE A 8 13.74 1.09 -8.69
CA PHE A 8 14.49 1.25 -7.44
C PHE A 8 14.30 2.65 -6.83
N ALA A 9 14.21 3.68 -7.68
CA ALA A 9 13.99 5.05 -7.23
C ALA A 9 12.63 5.21 -6.51
N LEU A 10 11.55 4.64 -7.06
CA LEU A 10 10.23 4.71 -6.41
C LEU A 10 10.18 3.90 -5.12
N ALA A 11 10.79 2.71 -5.07
CA ALA A 11 10.88 1.93 -3.85
C ALA A 11 11.57 2.72 -2.71
N CYS A 12 12.69 3.38 -3.02
CA CYS A 12 13.39 4.26 -2.06
C CYS A 12 12.53 5.45 -1.62
N GLN A 13 11.80 6.10 -2.54
CA GLN A 13 10.90 7.21 -2.20
C GLN A 13 9.76 6.76 -1.27
N ILE A 14 9.16 5.59 -1.53
CA ILE A 14 8.16 5.00 -0.65
C ILE A 14 8.75 4.76 0.74
N ALA A 15 9.96 4.20 0.83
CA ALA A 15 10.63 3.99 2.11
C ALA A 15 10.85 5.31 2.89
N VAL A 16 11.24 6.38 2.19
CA VAL A 16 11.41 7.72 2.78
C VAL A 16 10.09 8.27 3.30
N TRP A 17 9.00 8.20 2.51
CA TRP A 17 7.69 8.68 2.96
C TRP A 17 7.18 7.91 4.17
N LEU A 18 7.37 6.58 4.22
CA LEU A 18 7.04 5.76 5.38
C LEU A 18 7.91 6.10 6.60
N GLY A 19 9.20 6.37 6.39
CA GLY A 19 10.09 6.85 7.44
C GLY A 19 9.62 8.18 8.04
N ASN A 20 9.22 9.13 7.20
CA ASN A 20 8.67 10.41 7.63
C ASN A 20 7.30 10.28 8.32
N ALA A 21 6.50 9.28 7.95
CA ALA A 21 5.21 9.03 8.58
C ALA A 21 5.34 8.73 10.08
N ASN A 22 6.46 8.12 10.51
CA ASN A 22 6.73 7.85 11.93
C ASN A 22 6.72 9.11 12.81
N THR A 23 7.04 10.28 12.27
CA THR A 23 7.12 11.53 13.01
C THR A 23 5.97 12.50 12.70
N THR A 24 5.13 12.18 11.71
CA THR A 24 4.13 13.10 11.17
C THR A 24 2.71 12.55 11.11
N LEU A 25 2.54 11.24 10.89
CA LEU A 25 1.23 10.63 10.63
C LEU A 25 0.88 9.52 11.62
N LEU A 26 1.86 8.86 12.24
CA LEU A 26 1.61 7.75 13.16
C LEU A 26 1.35 8.24 14.60
N PRO A 27 0.48 7.54 15.36
CA PRO A 27 0.45 7.67 16.81
C PRO A 27 1.83 7.41 17.44
N PRO A 28 2.18 8.03 18.58
CA PRO A 28 3.53 7.97 19.15
C PRO A 28 4.06 6.57 19.49
N TYR A 29 3.17 5.59 19.65
CA TYR A 29 3.49 4.22 20.01
C TYR A 29 3.53 3.26 18.80
N TRP A 30 3.25 3.76 17.60
CA TRP A 30 3.38 2.99 16.36
C TRP A 30 4.60 3.45 15.56
N ARG A 31 5.28 2.50 14.95
CA ARG A 31 6.45 2.77 14.12
C ARG A 31 6.56 1.78 12.97
N PHE A 32 6.79 2.31 11.77
CA PHE A 32 7.31 1.55 10.66
C PHE A 32 8.78 1.20 10.91
N GLU A 33 9.01 -0.05 11.31
CA GLU A 33 10.31 -0.69 11.31
C GLU A 33 10.70 -1.14 9.89
N GLN A 34 11.97 -1.48 9.69
CA GLN A 34 12.49 -1.86 8.36
C GLN A 34 11.71 -3.03 7.72
N HIS A 35 11.29 -4.02 8.52
CA HIS A 35 10.51 -5.15 8.02
C HIS A 35 9.06 -4.77 7.67
N HIS A 36 8.46 -3.79 8.36
CA HIS A 36 7.15 -3.22 7.98
C HIS A 36 7.26 -2.53 6.61
N ILE A 37 8.27 -1.67 6.46
CA ILE A 37 8.54 -0.93 5.21
C ILE A 37 8.77 -1.91 4.06
N LYS A 38 9.60 -2.93 4.27
CA LYS A 38 9.85 -3.97 3.27
C LYS A 38 8.57 -4.70 2.85
N ALA A 39 7.73 -5.09 3.81
CA ALA A 39 6.45 -5.75 3.52
C ALA A 39 5.54 -4.89 2.63
N ILE A 40 5.44 -3.60 2.94
CA ILE A 40 4.63 -2.64 2.18
C ILE A 40 5.16 -2.44 0.76
N ILE A 41 6.48 -2.25 0.62
CA ILE A 41 7.16 -2.03 -0.67
C ILE A 41 7.07 -3.26 -1.57
N ASP A 42 7.34 -4.45 -1.04
CA ASP A 42 7.26 -5.68 -1.83
C ASP A 42 5.82 -5.94 -2.30
N THR A 43 4.83 -5.63 -1.46
CA THR A 43 3.42 -5.73 -1.86
C THR A 43 3.12 -4.78 -3.02
N ALA A 44 3.59 -3.52 -2.96
CA ALA A 44 3.41 -2.58 -4.07
C ALA A 44 4.12 -3.04 -5.37
N TYR A 45 5.28 -3.68 -5.25
CA TYR A 45 5.98 -4.28 -6.38
C TYR A 45 5.19 -5.42 -7.04
N GLU A 46 4.64 -6.32 -6.23
CA GLU A 46 3.85 -7.46 -6.74
C GLU A 46 2.54 -7.02 -7.37
N GLU A 47 1.91 -6.00 -6.78
CA GLU A 47 0.62 -5.48 -7.20
C GLU A 47 0.70 -4.65 -8.49
N SER A 48 1.74 -3.82 -8.64
CA SER A 48 1.81 -2.82 -9.72
C SER A 48 3.12 -2.81 -10.49
N THR A 49 4.14 -3.51 -10.00
CA THR A 49 5.53 -3.39 -10.47
C THR A 49 6.02 -1.93 -10.37
N PHE A 50 5.61 -1.24 -9.31
CA PHE A 50 5.89 0.20 -9.07
C PHE A 50 5.40 1.12 -10.19
N ARG A 51 4.24 0.82 -10.77
CA ARG A 51 3.56 1.69 -11.74
C ARG A 51 2.39 2.40 -11.07
N PRO A 52 2.57 3.60 -10.49
CA PRO A 52 1.51 4.28 -9.73
C PRO A 52 0.29 4.66 -10.58
N CYS A 53 0.45 4.76 -11.90
CA CYS A 53 -0.65 5.07 -12.83
C CYS A 53 -1.24 3.83 -13.50
N ILE A 54 -0.87 2.62 -13.06
CA ILE A 54 -1.42 1.40 -13.64
C ILE A 54 -2.93 1.35 -13.41
N LYS A 55 -3.66 0.94 -14.45
CA LYS A 55 -5.08 0.60 -14.40
C LYS A 55 -5.24 -0.82 -14.94
N SER A 56 -5.78 -1.69 -14.11
CA SER A 56 -6.05 -3.09 -14.46
C SER A 56 -7.40 -3.22 -15.17
N ARG A 57 -7.61 -4.36 -15.84
CA ARG A 57 -8.85 -4.62 -16.62
C ARG A 57 -10.11 -4.68 -15.75
N ASP A 58 -9.97 -5.09 -14.50
CA ASP A 58 -11.03 -5.12 -13.49
C ASP A 58 -11.34 -3.73 -12.89
N GLY A 59 -10.66 -2.69 -13.38
CA GLY A 59 -10.84 -1.31 -12.92
C GLY A 59 -10.04 -0.95 -11.67
N SER A 60 -9.16 -1.83 -11.18
CA SER A 60 -8.24 -1.50 -10.08
C SER A 60 -7.13 -0.55 -10.51
N VAL A 61 -6.66 0.30 -9.60
CA VAL A 61 -5.66 1.33 -9.91
C VAL A 61 -4.57 1.44 -8.85
N GLY A 62 -3.42 1.99 -9.24
CA GLY A 62 -2.39 2.41 -8.29
C GLY A 62 -1.46 1.31 -7.80
N LEU A 63 -0.58 1.70 -6.88
CA LEU A 63 0.52 0.90 -6.35
C LEU A 63 0.03 -0.39 -5.65
N TRP A 64 -1.10 -0.33 -4.96
CA TRP A 64 -1.72 -1.48 -4.27
C TRP A 64 -3.06 -1.90 -4.90
N GLN A 65 -3.31 -1.54 -6.16
CA GLN A 65 -4.46 -1.99 -6.96
C GLN A 65 -5.82 -1.80 -6.24
N TRP A 66 -6.11 -0.58 -5.80
CA TRP A 66 -7.38 -0.25 -5.14
C TRP A 66 -8.59 -0.42 -6.06
N ARG A 67 -9.68 -0.93 -5.50
CA ARG A 67 -10.93 -1.32 -6.20
C ARG A 67 -12.16 -0.74 -5.54
N GLY A 68 -13.25 -0.63 -6.29
CA GLY A 68 -14.56 -0.23 -5.78
C GLY A 68 -14.52 1.09 -5.01
N SER A 69 -15.16 1.14 -3.84
CA SER A 69 -15.19 2.33 -2.98
C SER A 69 -13.79 2.82 -2.59
N ARG A 70 -12.82 1.92 -2.35
CA ARG A 70 -11.45 2.33 -1.96
C ARG A 70 -10.74 3.12 -3.06
N ARG A 71 -11.05 2.83 -4.33
CA ARG A 71 -10.54 3.63 -5.45
C ARG A 71 -11.14 5.03 -5.44
N GLU A 72 -12.44 5.15 -5.18
CA GLU A 72 -13.14 6.43 -5.11
C GLU A 72 -12.62 7.26 -3.93
N ASP A 73 -12.44 6.61 -2.77
CA ASP A 73 -11.84 7.22 -1.57
C ASP A 73 -10.41 7.68 -1.83
N LEU A 74 -9.59 6.90 -2.54
CA LEU A 74 -8.24 7.29 -2.93
C LEU A 74 -8.27 8.60 -3.73
N HIS A 75 -9.13 8.69 -4.76
CA HIS A 75 -9.25 9.87 -5.60
C HIS A 75 -9.75 11.08 -4.82
N ALA A 76 -10.77 10.89 -3.97
CA ALA A 76 -11.32 11.92 -3.09
C ALA A 76 -10.27 12.47 -2.11
N LYS A 77 -9.54 11.58 -1.42
CA LYS A 77 -8.47 11.93 -0.48
C LYS A 77 -7.30 12.62 -1.16
N ALA A 78 -6.99 12.23 -2.39
CA ALA A 78 -5.96 12.88 -3.19
C ALA A 78 -6.41 14.19 -3.84
N ASN A 79 -7.69 14.56 -3.73
CA ASN A 79 -8.30 15.68 -4.46
C ASN A 79 -8.03 15.59 -5.97
N THR A 80 -8.22 14.40 -6.54
CA THR A 80 -8.00 14.12 -7.96
C THR A 80 -9.26 13.58 -8.62
N PRO A 81 -9.58 13.97 -9.86
CA PRO A 81 -10.61 13.30 -10.64
C PRO A 81 -10.25 11.82 -10.87
N SER A 82 -11.25 10.95 -10.93
CA SER A 82 -11.06 9.50 -11.18
C SER A 82 -10.51 9.16 -12.57
N THR A 83 -10.42 10.15 -13.44
CA THR A 83 -9.82 10.07 -14.78
C THR A 83 -8.32 10.35 -14.78
N ILE A 84 -7.75 10.89 -13.70
CA ILE A 84 -6.35 11.31 -13.59
C ILE A 84 -5.58 10.36 -12.68
N CYS A 85 -4.32 10.07 -13.01
CA CYS A 85 -3.44 9.29 -12.14
C CYS A 85 -3.21 10.01 -10.80
N VAL A 86 -3.39 9.28 -9.70
CA VAL A 86 -3.07 9.78 -8.36
C VAL A 86 -1.56 9.77 -8.15
N PRO A 87 -0.93 10.85 -7.64
CA PRO A 87 0.50 10.84 -7.33
C PRO A 87 0.89 9.74 -6.34
N ALA A 88 2.07 9.16 -6.51
CA ALA A 88 2.55 8.06 -5.66
C ALA A 88 2.60 8.43 -4.17
N GLU A 89 2.97 9.67 -3.83
CA GLU A 89 2.97 10.13 -2.45
C GLU A 89 1.56 10.13 -1.84
N SER A 90 0.56 10.64 -2.57
CA SER A 90 -0.84 10.63 -2.12
C SER A 90 -1.35 9.20 -1.97
N GLN A 91 -0.92 8.29 -2.84
CA GLN A 91 -1.19 6.85 -2.71
C GLN A 91 -0.59 6.25 -1.43
N VAL A 92 0.64 6.63 -1.05
CA VAL A 92 1.28 6.19 0.21
C VAL A 92 0.56 6.75 1.43
N ARG A 93 0.18 8.04 1.40
CA ARG A 93 -0.60 8.65 2.49
C ARG A 93 -1.95 7.96 2.66
N PHE A 94 -2.65 7.68 1.56
CA PHE A 94 -3.91 6.94 1.60
C PHE A 94 -3.73 5.50 2.12
N MET A 95 -2.65 4.81 1.74
CA MET A 95 -2.30 3.50 2.28
C MET A 95 -2.07 3.59 3.81
N ILE A 96 -1.39 4.62 4.30
CA ILE A 96 -1.23 4.81 5.76
C ILE A 96 -2.59 5.04 6.42
N ASP A 97 -3.40 5.98 5.93
CA ASP A 97 -4.77 6.24 6.45
C ASP A 97 -5.58 4.95 6.53
N GLU A 98 -5.59 4.16 5.46
CA GLU A 98 -6.29 2.88 5.43
C GLU A 98 -5.73 1.92 6.46
N LEU A 99 -4.40 1.73 6.51
CA LEU A 99 -3.75 0.82 7.48
C LEU A 99 -4.14 1.17 8.91
N LEU A 100 -4.15 2.45 9.28
CA LEU A 100 -4.46 2.90 10.64
C LEU A 100 -5.94 2.66 11.03
N THR A 101 -6.85 2.59 10.05
CA THR A 101 -8.27 2.31 10.29
C THR A 101 -8.61 0.82 10.29
N ARG A 102 -7.67 -0.06 9.91
CA ARG A 102 -7.87 -1.51 9.91
C ARG A 102 -7.77 -2.09 11.32
N ARG A 103 -8.56 -3.14 11.57
CA ARG A 103 -8.47 -3.94 12.80
C ARG A 103 -7.09 -4.59 12.96
N GLU A 104 -6.42 -4.87 11.84
CA GLU A 104 -5.11 -5.49 11.75
C GLU A 104 -3.96 -4.55 12.14
N ALA A 105 -4.19 -3.23 12.24
CA ALA A 105 -3.12 -2.25 12.48
C ALA A 105 -2.27 -2.57 13.73
N PRO A 106 -2.85 -2.86 14.92
CA PRO A 106 -2.05 -3.17 16.09
C PRO A 106 -1.18 -4.41 15.90
N ALA A 107 -1.71 -5.44 15.24
CA ALA A 107 -0.98 -6.66 14.96
C ALA A 107 0.13 -6.44 13.92
N PHE A 108 -0.13 -5.60 12.91
CA PHE A 108 0.86 -5.23 11.91
C PHE A 108 2.04 -4.50 12.57
N PHE A 109 1.79 -3.47 13.37
CA PHE A 109 2.85 -2.71 14.03
C PHE A 109 3.56 -3.48 15.16
N ALA A 110 2.93 -4.54 15.70
CA ALA A 110 3.54 -5.44 16.67
C ALA A 110 4.34 -6.60 16.03
N ALA A 111 4.27 -6.76 14.70
CA ALA A 111 5.00 -7.82 14.01
C ALA A 111 6.51 -7.64 14.21
N ARG A 112 7.21 -8.73 14.55
CA ARG A 112 8.65 -8.71 14.84
C ARG A 112 9.53 -9.08 13.66
N ASP A 113 8.91 -9.57 12.59
CA ASP A 113 9.60 -10.08 11.41
C ASP A 113 8.81 -9.76 10.13
N TYR A 114 9.51 -9.86 9.01
CA TYR A 114 8.96 -9.57 7.68
C TYR A 114 7.80 -10.48 7.29
N GLN A 115 7.87 -11.79 7.57
CA GLN A 115 6.85 -12.74 7.14
C GLN A 115 5.52 -12.49 7.87
N THR A 116 5.60 -12.22 9.17
CA THR A 116 4.45 -11.85 10.00
C THR A 116 3.84 -10.53 9.54
N ALA A 117 4.67 -9.48 9.40
CA ALA A 117 4.22 -8.16 8.95
C ALA A 117 3.53 -8.23 7.58
N ARG A 118 4.14 -8.95 6.64
CA ARG A 118 3.59 -9.14 5.30
C ARG A 118 2.30 -9.92 5.30
N SER A 119 2.22 -11.03 6.03
CA SER A 119 0.98 -11.82 6.13
C SER A 119 -0.17 -10.99 6.69
N ILE A 120 0.10 -10.13 7.68
CA ILE A 120 -0.93 -9.23 8.26
C ILE A 120 -1.29 -8.11 7.26
N PHE A 121 -0.30 -7.45 6.68
CA PHE A 121 -0.52 -6.37 5.71
C PHE A 121 -1.37 -6.83 4.53
N VAL A 122 -0.98 -7.95 3.91
CA VAL A 122 -1.73 -8.56 2.81
C VAL A 122 -3.13 -8.94 3.27
N ARG A 123 -3.33 -9.57 4.43
CA ARG A 123 -4.71 -9.88 4.89
C ARG A 123 -5.57 -8.63 5.11
N GLY A 124 -4.98 -7.53 5.60
CA GLY A 124 -5.71 -6.28 5.86
C GLY A 124 -5.96 -5.44 4.60
N PHE A 125 -5.06 -5.45 3.62
CA PHE A 125 -5.15 -4.68 2.37
C PHE A 125 -5.72 -5.46 1.20
N GLU A 126 -5.49 -6.75 1.17
CA GLU A 126 -5.77 -7.61 0.04
C GLU A 126 -7.15 -8.27 0.22
N VAL A 127 -8.20 -7.51 -0.13
CA VAL A 127 -9.52 -8.08 -0.44
C VAL A 127 -9.47 -8.95 -1.72
N ARG A 128 -8.28 -9.24 -2.29
CA ARG A 128 -8.14 -10.19 -3.40
C ARG A 128 -8.56 -11.60 -3.01
N ARG A 129 -8.35 -12.02 -1.75
CA ARG A 129 -8.62 -13.41 -1.35
C ARG A 129 -10.02 -13.68 -0.83
N MET A 130 -10.73 -12.72 -0.26
CA MET A 130 -12.12 -12.99 0.13
C MET A 130 -13.02 -13.20 -1.09
N ASP A 131 -12.79 -12.50 -2.19
CA ASP A 131 -13.55 -12.70 -3.43
C ASP A 131 -13.09 -13.93 -4.24
N LEU A 132 -11.81 -14.32 -4.18
CA LEU A 132 -11.34 -15.55 -4.80
C LEU A 132 -11.76 -16.80 -4.02
N ILE A 133 -11.74 -16.80 -2.69
CA ILE A 133 -12.23 -17.94 -1.88
C ILE A 133 -13.75 -18.06 -2.02
N ARG A 134 -14.49 -16.94 -2.03
CA ARG A 134 -15.95 -16.95 -2.23
C ARG A 134 -16.38 -17.32 -3.65
N ARG A 135 -15.57 -17.07 -4.69
CA ARG A 135 -15.82 -17.53 -6.07
C ARG A 135 -15.26 -18.92 -6.38
N ALA A 136 -14.34 -19.44 -5.58
CA ALA A 136 -13.74 -20.76 -5.75
C ALA A 136 -14.59 -21.90 -5.14
N GLY A 137 -15.70 -21.61 -4.46
CA GLY A 137 -16.64 -22.64 -4.00
C GLY A 137 -15.98 -23.71 -3.12
N LEU A 138 -15.15 -23.29 -2.16
CA LEU A 138 -14.68 -24.12 -1.05
C LEU A 138 -15.33 -23.64 0.24
#